data_AF-T1GA84-F1
#
_entry.id   AF-T1GA84-F1
#
_cell.length_a   1.000
_cell.length_b   1.000
_cell.length_c   1.000
_cell.angle_alpha   90.00
_cell.angle_beta   90.00
_cell.angle_gamma   90.00
#
_symmetry.space_group_name_H-M   'P 1'
#
loop_
_entity.id
_entity.type
_entity.pdbx_description
1 polymer ?
#
loop_
_entity_poly.entity_id
_entity_poly.type
_entity_poly.pdbx_seq_one_letter_code
_entity_poly.pdbx_strand_id
1 'polypeptide(L)'
;MCGNVPGQPLEICSEEFVLNHLNHLKYQLHCNVIPLGMIKFGGPCERAIMFKGLADQIGLPCSLVRSVDGRILFNEIPLPTPAKKLLNF
;
A
#
# COMPACT_ATOMS: atom_id res chain seq x y z
N MET A 1 -14.47 0.02 14.66
CA MET A 1 -13.33 -0.90 14.46
C MET A 1 -13.42 -1.34 13.01
N CYS A 2 -12.45 -0.99 12.15
CA CYS A 2 -12.47 -1.47 10.77
C CYS A 2 -12.18 -2.97 10.77
N GLY A 3 -13.19 -3.75 10.46
CA GLY A 3 -13.16 -5.20 10.52
C GLY A 3 -13.32 -5.76 9.11
N ASN A 4 -12.37 -6.58 8.67
CA ASN A 4 -12.51 -7.25 7.39
C ASN A 4 -13.70 -8.22 7.43
N VAL A 5 -14.79 -7.87 6.76
CA VAL A 5 -15.93 -8.75 6.50
C VAL A 5 -15.75 -9.40 5.12
N PRO A 6 -15.73 -10.74 5.01
CA PRO A 6 -15.56 -11.41 3.73
C PRO A 6 -16.75 -11.09 2.79
N GLY A 7 -16.45 -10.62 1.58
CA GLY A 7 -17.44 -10.25 0.57
C GLY A 7 -17.80 -8.75 0.52
N GLN A 8 -17.26 -7.93 1.42
CA GLN A 8 -17.33 -6.47 1.31
C GLN A 8 -16.04 -5.91 0.69
N PRO A 9 -16.10 -4.78 -0.05
CA PRO A 9 -14.90 -4.06 -0.45
C PRO A 9 -14.02 -3.84 0.78
N LEU A 10 -12.71 -4.06 0.67
CA LEU A 10 -11.73 -3.79 1.73
C LEU A 10 -12.10 -2.48 2.44
N GLU A 11 -12.57 -2.58 3.67
CA GLU A 11 -13.08 -1.44 4.41
C GLU A 11 -11.91 -0.46 4.62
N ILE A 12 -11.92 0.63 3.87
CA ILE A 12 -10.86 1.65 3.95
C ILE A 12 -11.10 2.40 5.26
N CYS A 13 -10.07 2.53 6.11
CA CYS A 13 -10.14 3.41 7.27
C CYS A 13 -10.53 4.82 6.80
N SER A 14 -11.44 5.48 7.52
CA SER A 14 -11.79 6.87 7.22
C SER A 14 -10.55 7.75 7.24
N GLU A 15 -10.48 8.72 6.33
CA GLU A 15 -9.32 9.62 6.22
C GLU A 15 -9.01 10.33 7.53
N GLU A 16 -10.06 10.72 8.27
CA GLU A 16 -9.92 11.35 9.59
C GLU A 16 -9.22 10.43 10.60
N PHE A 17 -9.57 9.15 10.62
CA PHE A 17 -8.96 8.19 11.55
C PHE A 17 -7.49 7.95 11.22
N VAL A 18 -7.16 7.84 9.94
CA VAL A 18 -5.77 7.74 9.45
C VAL A 18 -4.99 8.99 9.85
N LEU A 19 -5.53 10.18 9.60
CA LEU A 19 -4.88 11.45 9.92
C LEU A 19 -4.61 11.59 11.42
N ASN A 20 -5.58 11.27 12.28
CA ASN A 20 -5.42 11.29 13.72
C ASN A 20 -4.34 10.30 14.19
N HIS A 21 -4.31 9.11 13.60
CA HIS A 21 -3.27 8.12 13.90
C HIS A 21 -1.87 8.62 13.52
N LEU A 22 -1.69 9.16 12.32
CA LEU A 22 -0.41 9.69 11.87
C LEU A 22 0.04 10.90 12.71
N ASN A 23 -0.87 11.80 13.06
CA ASN A 23 -0.57 12.94 13.92
C ASN A 23 -0.18 12.52 15.34
N HIS A 24 -0.83 11.49 15.88
CA HIS A 24 -0.45 10.91 17.16
C HIS A 24 0.99 10.36 17.13
N LEU A 25 1.36 9.63 16.07
CA LEU A 25 2.72 9.12 15.90
C LEU A 25 3.75 10.25 15.76
N LYS A 26 3.45 11.30 14.97
CA LYS A 26 4.33 12.48 14.85
C LYS A 26 4.56 13.16 16.19
N TYR A 27 3.50 13.29 16.98
CA TYR A 27 3.57 13.86 18.32
C TYR A 27 4.45 13.02 19.24
N GLN A 28 4.28 11.68 19.24
CA GLN A 28 5.09 10.76 20.04
C GLN A 28 6.58 10.74 19.64
N LEU A 29 6.87 10.86 18.34
CA LEU A 29 8.22 10.82 17.80
C LEU A 29 8.92 12.19 17.77
N HIS A 30 8.19 13.27 18.09
CA HIS A 30 8.66 14.65 17.97
C HIS A 30 9.22 15.01 16.58
N CYS A 31 8.75 14.35 15.52
CA CYS A 31 9.17 14.62 14.14
C CYS A 31 8.11 14.21 13.12
N ASN A 32 8.30 14.62 11.86
CA ASN A 32 7.40 14.28 10.75
C ASN A 32 7.78 12.96 10.03
N VAL A 33 8.85 12.30 10.45
CA VAL A 33 9.31 11.04 9.87
C VAL A 33 8.70 9.89 10.68
N ILE A 34 7.76 9.16 10.08
CA ILE A 34 7.08 8.04 10.72
C ILE A 34 7.65 6.73 10.15
N PRO A 35 8.25 5.86 10.98
CA PRO A 35 8.63 4.52 10.55
C PRO A 35 7.39 3.75 10.10
N LEU A 36 7.43 3.14 8.91
CA LEU A 36 6.29 2.41 8.34
C LEU A 36 5.77 1.29 9.27
N GLY A 37 6.67 0.63 10.01
CA GLY A 37 6.31 -0.41 10.97
C GLY A 37 5.50 0.08 12.19
N MET A 38 5.39 1.39 12.41
CA MET A 38 4.56 1.97 13.48
C MET A 38 3.14 2.30 13.01
N ILE A 39 2.88 2.31 11.71
CA ILE A 39 1.56 2.64 11.15
C ILE A 39 0.65 1.41 11.28
N LYS A 40 -0.37 1.52 12.13
CA LYS A 40 -1.38 0.47 12.36
C LYS A 40 -2.63 0.68 11.51
N PHE A 41 -2.94 1.93 11.18
CA PHE A 41 -4.10 2.33 10.39
C PHE A 41 -3.65 3.28 9.29
N GLY A 42 -3.77 2.85 8.04
CA GLY A 42 -3.28 3.59 6.87
C GLY A 42 -4.32 3.68 5.77
N GLY A 43 -4.19 4.72 4.95
CA GLY A 43 -4.95 4.89 3.72
C GLY A 43 -4.27 4.21 2.52
N PRO A 44 -4.75 4.49 1.31
CA PRO A 44 -4.16 3.95 0.08
C PRO A 44 -2.66 4.25 -0.06
N CYS A 45 -2.22 5.45 0.33
CA CYS A 45 -0.83 5.88 0.25
C CYS A 45 0.10 5.07 1.15
N GLU A 46 -0.20 4.98 2.45
CA GLU A 46 0.62 4.23 3.42
C GLU A 46 0.68 2.75 3.04
N ARG A 47 -0.44 2.19 2.58
CA ARG A 47 -0.52 0.80 2.14
C ARG A 47 0.33 0.54 0.89
N ALA A 48 0.33 1.44 -0.09
CA ALA A 48 1.16 1.31 -1.28
C ALA A 48 2.66 1.32 -0.93
N ILE A 49 3.08 2.23 -0.04
CA ILE A 49 4.48 2.30 0.42
C ILE A 49 4.85 1.04 1.21
N MET A 50 3.98 0.58 2.11
CA MET A 50 4.21 -0.65 2.89
C MET A 50 4.35 -1.88 1.98
N PHE A 51 3.48 -2.01 0.98
CA PHE A 51 3.57 -3.09 -0.01
C PHE A 51 4.91 -3.07 -0.73
N LYS A 52 5.36 -1.90 -1.21
CA LYS A 52 6.65 -1.77 -1.91
C LYS A 52 7.81 -2.24 -1.03
N GLY A 53 7.85 -1.76 0.22
CA GLY A 53 8.88 -2.17 1.17
C GLY A 53 8.89 -3.68 1.42
N LEU A 54 7.73 -4.31 1.61
CA LEU A 54 7.63 -5.76 1.79
C LEU A 54 8.02 -6.53 0.53
N ALA A 55 7.61 -6.08 -0.65
CA ALA A 55 7.97 -6.67 -1.93
C ALA A 55 9.49 -6.66 -2.15
N ASP A 56 10.14 -5.55 -1.82
CA ASP A 56 11.59 -5.41 -1.92
C ASP A 56 12.34 -6.36 -0.97
N GLN A 57 11.81 -6.60 0.23
CA GLN A 57 12.40 -7.56 1.18
C GLN A 57 12.37 -9.01 0.68
N ILE A 58 11.37 -9.38 -0.14
CA ILE A 58 11.24 -10.74 -0.69
C ILE A 58 11.74 -10.85 -2.14
N GLY A 59 12.27 -9.77 -2.72
CA GLY A 59 12.73 -9.73 -4.11
C GLY A 59 11.61 -9.79 -5.16
N LEU A 60 10.38 -9.44 -4.80
CA LEU A 60 9.27 -9.34 -5.75
C LEU A 60 9.42 -8.05 -6.58
N PRO A 61 9.62 -8.13 -7.91
CA PRO A 61 9.73 -6.94 -8.74
C PRO A 61 8.40 -6.18 -8.73
N CYS A 62 8.44 -4.92 -8.31
CA CYS A 62 7.32 -4.00 -8.47
C CYS A 62 7.80 -2.55 -8.52
N SER A 63 6.98 -1.66 -9.06
CA SER A 63 7.24 -0.22 -9.15
C SER A 63 6.17 0.54 -8.36
N LEU A 64 6.58 1.39 -7.44
CA LEU A 64 5.66 2.32 -6.77
C LEU A 64 5.41 3.51 -7.70
N VAL A 65 4.17 3.65 -8.17
CA VAL A 65 3.75 4.65 -9.16
C VAL A 65 2.75 5.60 -8.52
N ARG A 66 2.83 6.87 -8.94
CA ARG A 66 1.87 7.92 -8.59
C ARG A 66 0.95 8.18 -9.77
N SER A 67 -0.35 8.28 -9.51
CA SER A 67 -1.35 8.64 -10.53
C SER A 67 -1.06 10.01 -11.13
N VAL A 68 -1.57 10.24 -12.34
CA VAL A 68 -1.37 11.50 -13.09
C VAL A 68 -1.92 12.72 -12.33
N ASP A 69 -3.02 12.55 -11.60
CA ASP A 69 -3.60 13.61 -10.75
C ASP A 69 -2.87 13.78 -9.40
N GLY A 70 -1.88 12.92 -9.12
CA GLY A 70 -1.05 12.96 -7.93
C GLY A 70 -1.73 12.50 -6.65
N ARG A 71 -2.98 12.01 -6.70
CA ARG A 71 -3.79 11.69 -5.52
C ARG A 71 -3.65 10.25 -5.04
N ILE A 72 -3.23 9.34 -5.92
CA ILE A 72 -3.20 7.91 -5.65
C ILE A 72 -1.78 7.39 -5.83
N LEU A 73 -1.35 6.55 -4.89
CA LEU A 73 -0.15 5.74 -5.00
C LEU A 73 -0.57 4.27 -5.16
N PHE A 74 0.07 3.56 -6.06
CA PHE A 74 -0.18 2.14 -6.31
C PHE A 74 1.11 1.45 -6.76
N ASN A 75 1.14 0.11 -6.66
CA ASN A 75 2.28 -0.67 -7.11
C ASN A 75 1.94 -1.42 -8.39
N GLU A 76 2.75 -1.21 -9.43
CA GLU A 76 2.70 -2.00 -10.65
C GLU A 76 3.58 -3.23 -10.48
N ILE A 77 3.05 -4.38 -10.88
CA ILE A 77 3.73 -5.68 -10.75
C ILE A 77 3.78 -6.28 -12.16
N PRO A 78 4.97 -6.67 -12.67
CA PRO A 78 5.07 -7.37 -13.93
C PRO A 78 4.42 -8.75 -13.78
N LEU A 79 3.42 -9.02 -14.62
CA LEU A 79 2.85 -10.35 -14.70
C LEU A 79 3.76 -11.23 -15.56
N PRO A 80 3.94 -12.51 -15.19
CA PRO A 80 4.59 -13.44 -16.10
C PRO A 80 3.81 -13.44 -17.41
N THR A 81 4.50 -13.32 -18.53
CA THR A 81 3.85 -13.47 -19.84
C THR A 81 3.12 -14.80 -19.81
N PRO A 82 1.81 -14.86 -20.13
CA PRO A 82 1.15 -16.14 -20.25
C PRO A 82 1.99 -16.95 -21.22
N ALA A 83 2.47 -18.12 -20.77
CA ALA A 83 3.27 -18.99 -21.62
C ALA A 83 2.53 -19.06 -22.95
N LYS A 84 3.16 -18.59 -24.03
CA LYS A 84 2.67 -18.91 -25.37
C LYS A 84 2.58 -20.42 -25.34
N LYS A 85 1.36 -20.97 -25.23
CA LYS A 85 1.14 -22.37 -25.59
C LYS A 85 1.81 -22.46 -26.95
N LEU A 86 2.82 -23.30 -27.04
CA LEU A 86 3.44 -23.68 -28.31
C LEU A 86 2.30 -24.31 -29.11
N LEU A 87 1.49 -23.47 -29.75
CA LEU A 87 0.67 -23.87 -30.87
C LEU A 87 1.69 -24.02 -31.98
N ASN A 88 2.29 -25.21 -31.98
CA ASN A 88 2.95 -25.76 -33.14
C ASN A 88 1.93 -25.70 -34.29
N PHE A 89 2.45 -25.22 -35.41
CA PHE A 89 1.87 -25.10 -36.75
C PHE A 89 0.74 -26.08 -37.08
#